data_AF-A0A820MGE1-F1
#
_entry.id   AF-A0A820MGE1-F1
#
_cell.length_a   1.000
_cell.length_b   1.000
_cell.length_c   1.000
_cell.angle_alpha   90.00
_cell.angle_beta   90.00
_cell.angle_gamma   90.00
#
_symmetry.space_group_name_H-M   'P 1'
#
loop_
_entity.id
_entity.type
_entity.pdbx_description
1 polymer ?
#
loop_
_entity_poly.entity_id
_entity_poly.type
_entity_poly.pdbx_seq_one_letter_code
_entity_poly.pdbx_strand_id
1 'polypeptide(L)'
;QMSFMARFWTSFDWWTLSPDENAIYWISAPADTQRPYQKTDGNNRTLVIAYLPLQLNGTVYNGTVRNLSPTGIYTSKWFNPRNGTYSIIDEGWIPSKAGSWNIPTQLNSTDDWVLMIQRINGTNTSPNLI
;
A
#
# COMPACT_ATOMS: atom_id res chain seq x y z
N GLN A 1 -10.49 2.63 16.02
CA GLN A 1 -10.41 2.22 14.61
C GLN A 1 -10.61 3.39 13.65
N MET A 2 -11.75 4.09 13.66
CA MET A 2 -11.96 5.25 12.75
C MET A 2 -10.95 6.39 12.93
N SER A 3 -10.48 6.64 14.16
CA SER A 3 -9.44 7.65 14.42
C SER A 3 -8.09 7.30 13.78
N PHE A 4 -7.71 6.02 13.75
CA PHE A 4 -6.46 5.59 13.13
C PHE A 4 -6.53 5.70 11.61
N MET A 5 -7.66 5.30 11.02
CA MET A 5 -7.89 5.43 9.58
C MET A 5 -7.93 6.92 9.17
N ALA A 6 -8.58 7.78 9.95
CA ALA A 6 -8.58 9.22 9.71
C ALA A 6 -7.15 9.79 9.74
N ARG A 7 -6.37 9.47 10.79
CA ARG A 7 -4.96 9.89 10.90
C ARG A 7 -4.10 9.41 9.73
N PHE A 8 -4.32 8.17 9.28
CA PHE A 8 -3.65 7.61 8.11
C PHE A 8 -3.95 8.45 6.87
N TRP A 9 -5.22 8.66 6.53
CA TRP A 9 -5.60 9.41 5.32
C TRP A 9 -5.22 10.89 5.38
N THR A 10 -5.13 11.49 6.56
CA THR A 10 -4.68 12.90 6.70
C THR A 10 -3.15 13.05 6.74
N SER A 11 -2.38 11.97 6.66
CA SER A 11 -0.90 12.04 6.67
C SER A 11 -0.28 12.37 5.31
N PHE A 12 -1.09 12.42 4.26
CA PHE A 12 -0.71 12.74 2.88
C PHE A 12 -1.87 13.44 2.16
N ASP A 13 -1.60 14.01 0.98
CA ASP A 13 -2.57 14.72 0.15
C ASP A 13 -3.56 13.75 -0.52
N TRP A 14 -4.42 13.10 0.28
CA TRP A 14 -5.30 12.02 -0.16
C TRP A 14 -6.25 12.43 -1.29
N TRP A 15 -6.57 13.71 -1.42
CA TRP A 15 -7.42 14.25 -2.49
C TRP A 15 -6.78 14.15 -3.88
N THR A 16 -5.47 13.90 -3.95
CA THR A 16 -4.76 13.63 -5.22
C THR A 16 -4.95 12.19 -5.69
N LEU A 17 -5.42 11.29 -4.80
CA LEU A 17 -5.53 9.87 -5.08
C LEU A 17 -6.86 9.53 -5.77
N SER A 18 -6.76 8.74 -6.84
CA SER A 18 -7.91 8.21 -7.58
C SER A 18 -7.87 6.67 -7.60
N PRO A 19 -9.04 5.99 -7.67
CA PRO A 19 -9.08 4.54 -7.87
C PRO A 19 -8.33 4.12 -9.15
N ASP A 20 -7.43 3.14 -9.04
CA ASP A 20 -6.66 2.59 -10.17
C ASP A 20 -6.56 1.07 -10.03
N GLU A 21 -7.54 0.35 -10.56
CA GLU A 21 -7.61 -1.12 -10.47
C GLU A 21 -6.39 -1.80 -11.12
N ASN A 22 -5.71 -1.13 -12.06
CA ASN A 22 -4.55 -1.67 -12.76
C ASN A 22 -3.22 -1.46 -12.02
N ALA A 23 -3.20 -0.66 -10.94
CA ALA A 23 -1.98 -0.35 -10.20
C ALA A 23 -1.32 -1.60 -9.60
N ILE A 24 -2.11 -2.58 -9.20
CA ILE A 24 -1.63 -3.82 -8.58
C ILE A 24 -2.30 -5.02 -9.25
N TYR A 25 -1.49 -6.00 -9.63
CA TYR A 25 -1.97 -7.33 -9.95
C TYR A 25 -1.95 -8.18 -8.68
N TRP A 26 -3.11 -8.60 -8.18
CA TRP A 26 -3.19 -9.49 -7.02
C TRP A 26 -3.28 -10.94 -7.47
N ILE A 27 -2.49 -11.82 -6.84
CA ILE A 27 -2.48 -13.26 -7.13
C ILE A 27 -3.32 -13.96 -6.06
N SER A 28 -4.35 -14.68 -6.48
CA SER A 28 -5.25 -15.42 -5.57
C SER A 28 -6.02 -14.55 -4.57
N ALA A 29 -6.18 -13.26 -4.84
CA ALA A 29 -7.07 -12.41 -4.06
C ALA A 29 -8.54 -12.78 -4.31
N PRO A 30 -9.43 -12.60 -3.31
CA PRO A 30 -10.86 -12.77 -3.51
C PRO A 30 -11.39 -11.83 -4.61
N ALA A 31 -12.43 -12.28 -5.30
CA ALA A 31 -13.12 -11.48 -6.32
C ALA A 31 -14.42 -10.82 -5.81
N ASP A 32 -14.81 -11.12 -4.57
CA ASP A 32 -16.09 -10.72 -3.98
C ASP A 32 -15.95 -9.44 -3.13
N THR A 33 -16.77 -9.31 -2.08
CA THR A 33 -16.73 -8.18 -1.14
C THR A 33 -15.42 -8.09 -0.35
N GLN A 34 -14.60 -9.14 -0.34
CA GLN A 34 -13.30 -9.19 0.32
C GLN A 34 -12.13 -8.89 -0.63
N ARG A 35 -12.42 -8.47 -1.88
CA ARG A 35 -11.41 -8.07 -2.85
C ARG A 35 -10.65 -6.81 -2.38
N PRO A 36 -9.34 -6.72 -2.68
CA PRO A 36 -8.57 -5.51 -2.40
C PRO A 36 -9.00 -4.34 -3.30
N TYR A 37 -8.79 -3.12 -2.80
CA TYR A 37 -9.01 -1.89 -3.55
C TYR A 37 -7.78 -1.01 -3.50
N GLN A 38 -7.40 -0.43 -4.63
CA GLN A 38 -6.18 0.37 -4.75
C GLN A 38 -6.43 1.77 -5.32
N LYS A 39 -5.62 2.72 -4.87
CA LYS A 39 -5.59 4.11 -5.33
C LYS A 39 -4.16 4.56 -5.61
N THR A 40 -4.01 5.46 -6.57
CA THR A 40 -2.73 6.10 -6.94
C THR A 40 -2.90 7.61 -7.16
N ASP A 41 -1.81 8.35 -7.10
CA ASP A 41 -1.71 9.78 -7.47
C ASP A 41 -1.63 10.00 -8.99
N GLY A 42 -2.18 9.07 -9.78
CA GLY A 42 -2.14 9.09 -11.23
C GLY A 42 -0.84 8.51 -11.80
N ASN A 43 -0.38 9.08 -12.92
CA ASN A 43 0.72 8.50 -13.70
C ASN A 43 2.09 8.59 -13.02
N ASN A 44 2.29 9.53 -12.08
CA ASN A 44 3.56 9.66 -11.38
C ASN A 44 3.81 8.52 -10.39
N ARG A 45 2.74 7.86 -9.90
CA ARG A 45 2.76 6.76 -8.94
C ARG A 45 3.77 6.99 -7.81
N THR A 46 3.76 8.19 -7.23
CA THR A 46 4.58 8.51 -6.06
C THR A 46 3.95 7.97 -4.78
N LEU A 47 2.64 7.72 -4.80
CA LEU A 47 1.92 7.10 -3.71
C LEU A 47 0.94 6.06 -4.26
N VAL A 48 1.07 4.81 -3.82
CA VAL A 48 0.14 3.73 -4.09
C VAL A 48 -0.38 3.21 -2.77
N ILE A 49 -1.69 3.26 -2.58
CA ILE A 49 -2.37 2.74 -1.40
C ILE A 49 -3.27 1.59 -1.82
N ALA A 50 -3.26 0.48 -1.09
CA ALA A 50 -4.24 -0.58 -1.27
C ALA A 50 -4.84 -1.01 0.07
N TYR A 51 -6.17 -1.12 0.13
CA TYR A 51 -6.88 -1.69 1.27
C TYR A 51 -7.17 -3.16 1.00
N LEU A 52 -6.72 -4.02 1.90
CA LEU A 52 -6.92 -5.46 1.91
C LEU A 52 -7.86 -5.77 3.09
N PRO A 53 -9.13 -6.14 2.82
CA PRO A 53 -10.05 -6.52 3.87
C PRO A 53 -9.59 -7.78 4.61
N LEU A 54 -10.07 -7.96 5.83
CA LEU A 54 -9.91 -9.22 6.58
C LEU A 54 -10.41 -10.42 5.74
N GLN A 55 -9.72 -11.55 5.86
CA GLN A 55 -9.92 -12.73 5.01
C GLN A 55 -10.58 -13.86 5.80
N LEU A 56 -11.91 -13.94 5.74
CA LEU A 56 -12.74 -14.96 6.41
C LEU A 56 -12.30 -16.41 6.13
N ASN A 57 -11.77 -16.70 4.94
CA ASN A 57 -11.29 -18.04 4.57
C ASN A 57 -9.83 -18.30 5.00
N GLY A 58 -9.21 -17.36 5.73
CA GLY A 58 -7.85 -17.51 6.25
C GLY A 58 -6.73 -17.32 5.23
N THR A 59 -7.04 -17.04 3.96
CA THR A 59 -6.06 -16.92 2.88
C THR A 59 -5.35 -15.57 2.92
N VAL A 60 -4.02 -15.59 2.95
CA VAL A 60 -3.19 -14.42 2.64
C VAL A 60 -2.75 -14.48 1.18
N TYR A 61 -2.53 -13.32 0.56
CA TYR A 61 -2.21 -13.23 -0.85
C TYR A 61 -1.15 -12.18 -1.12
N ASN A 62 -0.45 -12.32 -2.23
CA ASN A 62 0.61 -11.42 -2.66
C ASN A 62 0.19 -10.74 -3.96
N GLY A 63 1.06 -9.87 -4.46
CA GLY A 63 0.78 -9.19 -5.73
C GLY A 63 2.01 -8.54 -6.33
N THR A 64 1.79 -7.85 -7.43
CA THR A 64 2.81 -7.09 -8.13
C THR A 64 2.27 -5.69 -8.38
N VAL A 65 2.90 -4.68 -7.78
CA VAL A 65 2.65 -3.29 -8.16
C VAL A 65 3.29 -3.04 -9.52
N ARG A 66 2.61 -2.29 -10.38
CA ARG A 66 3.00 -2.05 -11.77
C ARG A 66 3.17 -0.56 -12.04
N ASN A 67 3.91 -0.26 -13.11
CA ASN A 67 4.08 1.07 -13.68
C ASN A 67 4.66 2.13 -12.71
N LEU A 68 5.47 1.70 -11.73
CA LEU A 68 6.30 2.59 -10.93
C LEU A 68 7.43 3.18 -11.77
N SER A 69 8.01 4.29 -11.32
CA SER A 69 9.21 4.84 -11.96
C SER A 69 10.41 3.89 -11.73
N PRO A 70 11.05 3.34 -12.78
CA PRO A 70 12.18 2.42 -12.63
C PRO A 70 13.42 3.03 -11.98
N THR A 71 13.48 4.36 -11.86
CA THR A 71 14.54 5.10 -11.17
C THR A 71 14.07 5.70 -9.84
N GLY A 72 12.82 5.47 -9.45
CA GLY A 72 12.30 5.87 -8.15
C GLY A 72 12.83 4.96 -7.05
N ILE A 73 13.11 5.57 -5.89
CA ILE A 73 13.42 4.86 -4.65
C ILE A 73 12.15 4.88 -3.81
N TYR A 74 11.75 3.75 -3.24
CA TYR A 74 10.47 3.60 -2.56
C TYR A 74 10.64 3.02 -1.14
N THR A 75 9.64 3.30 -0.30
CA THR A 75 9.38 2.60 0.95
C THR A 75 8.03 1.92 0.85
N SER A 76 7.89 0.76 1.47
CA SER A 76 6.67 -0.03 1.50
C SER A 76 6.38 -0.52 2.91
N LYS A 77 5.13 -0.34 3.35
CA LYS A 77 4.70 -0.63 4.72
C LYS A 77 3.29 -1.22 4.71
N TRP A 78 3.06 -2.14 5.65
CA TRP A 78 1.73 -2.54 6.07
C TRP A 78 1.26 -1.61 7.20
N PHE A 79 0.04 -1.09 7.10
CA PHE A 79 -0.63 -0.36 8.17
C PHE A 79 -1.85 -1.15 8.64
N ASN A 80 -1.97 -1.35 9.94
CA ASN A 80 -3.15 -1.98 10.54
C ASN A 80 -4.13 -0.89 11.01
N PRO A 81 -5.30 -0.71 10.36
CA PRO A 81 -6.27 0.32 10.72
C PRO A 81 -6.98 0.06 12.06
N ARG A 82 -6.85 -1.14 12.63
CA ARG A 82 -7.49 -1.50 13.91
C ARG A 82 -6.76 -0.87 15.08
N ASN A 83 -5.43 -0.84 15.04
CA ASN A 83 -4.56 -0.37 16.13
C ASN A 83 -3.63 0.80 15.74
N GLY A 84 -3.54 1.16 14.45
CA GLY A 84 -2.71 2.26 13.96
C GLY A 84 -1.23 1.91 13.78
N THR A 85 -0.83 0.65 13.89
CA THR A 85 0.58 0.25 13.81
C THR A 85 1.04 0.07 12.37
N TYR A 86 2.30 0.42 12.12
CA TYR A 86 2.98 0.13 10.86
C TYR A 86 3.96 -1.04 11.01
N SER A 87 4.07 -1.85 9.96
CA SER A 87 5.11 -2.85 9.80
C SER A 87 5.82 -2.60 8.48
N ILE A 88 7.13 -2.34 8.54
CA ILE A 88 7.94 -2.12 7.36
C ILE A 88 8.00 -3.42 6.56
N ILE A 89 7.79 -3.31 5.25
CA ILE A 89 8.00 -4.40 4.30
C ILE A 89 9.41 -4.31 3.73
N ASP A 90 9.74 -3.14 3.19
CA ASP A 90 11.02 -2.85 2.55
C ASP A 90 11.23 -1.31 2.47
N GLU A 91 12.47 -0.86 2.53
CA GLU A 91 12.87 0.56 2.52
C GLU A 91 14.05 0.78 1.57
N GLY A 92 13.98 1.86 0.78
CA GLY A 92 15.07 2.22 -0.14
C GLY A 92 15.16 1.33 -1.38
N TRP A 93 14.09 0.60 -1.70
CA TRP A 93 14.09 -0.30 -2.84
C TRP A 93 13.81 0.43 -4.15
N ILE A 94 14.31 -0.15 -5.24
CA ILE A 94 14.13 0.34 -6.61
C ILE A 94 13.31 -0.70 -7.38
N PRO A 95 12.28 -0.30 -8.13
CA PRO A 95 11.52 -1.25 -8.95
C PRO A 95 12.39 -1.92 -10.00
N SER A 96 11.88 -3.02 -10.58
CA SER A 96 12.47 -3.59 -11.79
C SER A 96 12.50 -2.58 -12.95
N LYS A 97 13.29 -2.88 -14.00
CA LYS A 97 13.33 -2.06 -15.24
C LYS A 97 11.95 -1.86 -15.88
N ALA A 98 11.01 -2.79 -15.65
CA ALA A 98 9.63 -2.69 -16.12
C ALA A 98 8.70 -1.91 -15.15
N GLY A 99 9.25 -1.22 -14.14
CA GLY A 99 8.47 -0.46 -13.16
C GLY A 99 7.63 -1.34 -12.24
N SER A 100 8.05 -2.59 -12.02
CA SER A 100 7.29 -3.57 -11.21
C SER A 100 8.04 -3.97 -9.95
N TRP A 101 7.31 -4.26 -8.88
CA TRP A 101 7.86 -4.79 -7.62
C TRP A 101 6.89 -5.79 -6.98
N ASN A 102 7.45 -6.82 -6.34
CA ASN A 102 6.66 -7.89 -5.72
C ASN A 102 6.25 -7.49 -4.31
N ILE A 103 4.94 -7.41 -4.10
CA ILE A 103 4.33 -7.18 -2.80
C ILE A 103 4.26 -8.54 -2.10
N PRO A 104 4.88 -8.74 -0.92
CA PRO A 104 4.73 -9.97 -0.16
C PRO A 104 3.32 -10.12 0.38
N THR A 105 3.02 -11.27 0.99
CA THR A 105 1.73 -11.47 1.63
C THR A 105 1.51 -10.49 2.79
N GLN A 106 0.25 -10.14 3.06
CA GLN A 106 -0.08 -9.49 4.33
C GLN A 106 0.33 -10.37 5.52
N LEU A 107 0.59 -9.76 6.68
CA LEU A 107 1.16 -10.44 7.85
C LEU A 107 0.24 -11.54 8.41
N ASN A 108 -1.08 -11.36 8.32
CA ASN A 108 -2.07 -12.36 8.69
C ASN A 108 -3.39 -12.13 7.92
N SER A 109 -4.27 -13.13 7.96
CA SER A 109 -5.59 -13.10 7.33
C SER A 109 -6.71 -12.63 8.26
N THR A 110 -6.46 -12.53 9.57
CA THR A 110 -7.48 -12.18 10.58
C THR A 110 -7.67 -10.67 10.76
N ASP A 111 -6.72 -9.87 10.28
CA ASP A 111 -6.77 -8.41 10.30
C ASP A 111 -7.01 -7.83 8.90
N ASP A 112 -7.51 -6.59 8.89
CA ASP A 112 -7.47 -5.73 7.71
C ASP A 112 -6.08 -5.08 7.61
N TRP A 113 -5.64 -4.85 6.39
CA TRP A 113 -4.34 -4.23 6.12
C TRP A 113 -4.47 -3.13 5.08
N VAL A 114 -3.71 -2.07 5.25
CA VAL A 114 -3.47 -1.08 4.21
C VAL A 114 -2.03 -1.21 3.76
N LEU A 115 -1.80 -1.52 2.49
CA LEU A 115 -0.51 -1.36 1.84
C LEU A 115 -0.29 0.11 1.55
N MET A 116 0.87 0.63 1.94
CA MET A 116 1.35 1.95 1.53
C MET A 116 2.70 1.78 0.85
N ILE A 117 2.78 2.16 -0.43
CA ILE A 117 4.02 2.28 -1.19
C ILE A 117 4.21 3.76 -1.50
N GLN A 118 5.32 4.34 -1.04
CA GLN A 118 5.60 5.75 -1.20
C GLN A 118 6.99 5.95 -1.78
N ARG A 119 7.11 6.81 -2.79
CA ARG A 119 8.40 7.22 -3.32
C ARG A 119 9.11 8.09 -2.30
N ILE A 120 10.36 7.76 -1.99
CA ILE A 120 11.25 8.58 -1.19
C ILE A 120 11.78 9.67 -2.12
N ASN A 121 11.18 10.86 -2.04
CA ASN A 121 11.83 12.06 -2.53
C ASN A 121 12.90 12.43 -1.50
N GLY A 122 14.08 12.90 -1.91
CA GLY A 122 15.22 13.24 -1.03
C GLY A 122 14.95 14.30 0.05
N THR A 123 13.69 14.71 0.22
CA THR A 123 13.18 15.57 1.27
C THR A 123 11.75 15.13 1.60
N ASN A 124 11.55 14.37 2.68
CA ASN A 124 10.42 14.54 3.61
C ASN A 124 10.58 13.62 4.83
N THR A 125 11.02 14.28 5.89
CA THR A 125 10.95 14.01 7.33
C THR A 125 10.01 12.90 7.79
N SER A 126 10.58 12.05 8.64
CA SER A 126 9.93 11.15 9.60
C SER A 126 8.59 11.68 10.11
N PRO A 127 7.55 10.83 10.23
CA PRO A 127 6.34 11.24 10.93
C PRO A 127 6.69 11.52 12.39
N ASN A 128 6.52 12.78 12.80
CA ASN A 128 6.57 13.19 14.19
C ASN A 128 5.60 12.33 15.00
N LEU A 129 6.14 11.49 15.88
CA LEU A 129 5.42 10.91 17.00
C LEU A 129 5.42 11.97 18.11
N ILE A 130 4.27 12.58 18.36
CA ILE A 130 3.94 13.27 19.61
C ILE A 130 2.96 12.39 20.38
#